data_AF-A0A7C1JEA1-F1
#
_entry.id   AF-A0A7C1JEA1-F1
#
_cell.length_a   1.000
_cell.length_b   1.000
_cell.length_c   1.000
_cell.angle_alpha   90.00
_cell.angle_beta   90.00
_cell.angle_gamma   90.00
#
_symmetry.space_group_name_H-M   'P 1'
#
loop_
_entity.id
_entity.type
_entity.pdbx_description
1 polymer ?
#
loop_
_entity_poly.entity_id
_entity_poly.type
_entity_poly.pdbx_seq_one_letter_code
_entity_poly.pdbx_strand_id
1 'polypeptide(L)'
;KTDIGCLAALLERVDLLVTNDTGPSHVAWARGVPSVILFGPTDPARWAPLDGELHRPVVSPQRDLEQLDLSRVWLAVSEMLARFHRRRGVA
;
A
#
# COMPACT_ATOMS: atom_id res chain seq x y z
N LYS A 1 12.34 -13.57 12.88
CA LYS A 1 11.13 -13.79 12.04
C LYS A 1 9.93 -13.41 12.89
N THR A 2 9.02 -12.57 12.38
CA THR A 2 7.77 -12.22 13.08
C THR A 2 6.65 -13.19 12.66
N ASP A 3 5.69 -13.44 13.55
CA ASP A 3 4.45 -14.12 13.19
C ASP A 3 3.42 -13.13 12.62
N ILE A 4 2.26 -13.63 12.18
CA ILE A 4 1.21 -12.81 11.57
C ILE A 4 0.61 -11.81 12.56
N GLY A 5 0.45 -12.20 13.83
CA GLY A 5 -0.11 -11.32 14.87
C GLY A 5 0.83 -10.15 15.16
N CYS A 6 2.13 -10.44 15.25
CA CYS A 6 3.18 -9.44 15.41
C CYS A 6 3.25 -8.50 14.19
N LEU A 7 3.14 -9.02 12.97
CA LEU A 7 3.06 -8.18 11.77
C LEU A 7 1.85 -7.25 11.82
N ALA A 8 0.66 -7.75 12.16
CA ALA A 8 -0.55 -6.94 12.26
C ALA A 8 -0.39 -5.82 13.30
N ALA A 9 0.15 -6.13 14.49
CA ALA A 9 0.40 -5.17 15.55
C ALA A 9 1.43 -4.09 15.16
N LEU A 10 2.44 -4.46 14.34
CA LEU A 10 3.40 -3.49 13.81
C LEU A 10 2.76 -2.58 12.76
N LEU A 11 1.93 -3.13 11.87
CA LEU A 11 1.26 -2.35 10.81
C LEU A 11 0.28 -1.32 11.38
N GLU A 12 -0.38 -1.59 12.50
CA GLU A 12 -1.26 -0.59 13.15
C GLU A 12 -0.53 0.67 13.62
N ARG A 13 0.80 0.61 13.73
CA ARG A 13 1.64 1.72 14.20
C ARG A 13 2.25 2.53 13.06
N VAL A 14 2.04 2.12 11.80
CA VAL A 14 2.56 2.88 10.65
C VAL A 14 1.46 3.77 10.06
N ASP A 15 1.87 4.92 9.53
CA ASP A 15 0.95 5.83 8.85
C ASP A 15 0.62 5.37 7.41
N LEU A 16 1.52 4.60 6.80
CA LEU A 16 1.37 4.05 5.45
C LEU A 16 2.29 2.82 5.27
N LEU A 17 1.76 1.74 4.69
CA LEU A 17 2.56 0.62 4.19
C LEU A 17 2.87 0.81 2.70
N VAL A 18 4.11 0.60 2.29
CA VAL A 18 4.48 0.43 0.86
C VAL A 18 4.92 -1.01 0.66
N THR A 19 4.27 -1.75 -0.23
CA THR A 19 4.52 -3.18 -0.41
C THR A 19 4.14 -3.66 -1.81
N ASN A 20 4.55 -4.85 -2.22
CA ASN A 20 4.03 -5.51 -3.42
C ASN A 20 2.74 -6.28 -3.10
N ASP A 21 2.12 -6.88 -4.12
CA ASP A 21 0.95 -7.75 -3.98
C ASP A 21 1.28 -9.09 -3.30
N THR A 22 1.48 -9.07 -1.97
CA THR A 22 1.80 -10.25 -1.15
C THR A 22 1.12 -10.17 0.23
N GLY A 23 1.26 -11.22 1.05
CA GLY A 23 0.61 -11.34 2.37
C GLY A 23 0.50 -10.06 3.21
N PRO A 24 1.57 -9.25 3.40
CA PRO A 24 1.49 -7.98 4.13
C PRO A 24 0.46 -6.98 3.59
N SER A 25 0.21 -6.92 2.27
CA SER A 25 -0.81 -6.05 1.67
C SER A 25 -2.21 -6.44 2.16
N HIS A 26 -2.49 -7.75 2.21
CA HIS A 26 -3.76 -8.27 2.71
C HIS A 26 -3.92 -8.09 4.22
N VAL A 27 -2.84 -8.20 5.00
CA VAL A 27 -2.88 -7.90 6.44
C VAL A 27 -3.15 -6.41 6.66
N ALA A 28 -2.50 -5.52 5.93
CA ALA A 28 -2.78 -4.08 6.00
C ALA A 28 -4.25 -3.77 5.66
N TRP A 29 -4.78 -4.41 4.62
CA TRP A 29 -6.21 -4.32 4.29
C TRP A 29 -7.11 -4.78 5.44
N ALA A 30 -6.87 -5.98 5.99
CA ALA A 30 -7.64 -6.51 7.11
C ALA A 30 -7.56 -5.65 8.38
N ARG A 31 -6.49 -4.86 8.55
CA ARG A 31 -6.31 -3.94 9.68
C ARG A 31 -6.71 -2.48 9.38
N GLY A 32 -7.15 -2.18 8.15
CA GLY A 32 -7.49 -0.80 7.75
C GLY A 32 -6.30 0.15 7.73
N VAL A 33 -5.08 -0.39 7.56
CA VAL A 33 -3.85 0.40 7.50
C VAL A 33 -3.69 0.90 6.06
N PRO A 34 -3.54 2.22 5.84
CA PRO A 34 -3.33 2.75 4.49
C PRO A 34 -2.16 2.07 3.80
N SER A 35 -2.28 1.78 2.50
CA SER A 35 -1.19 1.11 1.77
C SER A 35 -1.05 1.54 0.31
N VAL A 36 0.18 1.66 -0.16
CA VAL A 36 0.53 1.67 -1.59
C VAL A 36 0.98 0.26 -1.99
N ILE A 37 0.27 -0.35 -2.95
CA ILE A 37 0.49 -1.74 -3.36
C ILE A 37 1.05 -1.75 -4.79
N LEU A 38 2.26 -2.27 -4.96
CA LEU A 38 2.96 -2.33 -6.24
C LEU A 38 2.57 -3.60 -6.99
N PHE A 39 2.00 -3.44 -8.18
CA PHE A 39 1.57 -4.54 -9.03
C PHE A 39 2.47 -4.63 -10.27
N GLY A 40 3.09 -5.80 -10.46
CA GLY A 40 3.73 -6.20 -11.71
C GLY A 40 2.83 -7.15 -12.48
N PRO A 41 3.15 -8.46 -12.51
CA PRO A 41 2.43 -9.41 -13.34
C PRO A 41 1.01 -9.68 -12.83
N THR A 42 0.76 -9.62 -11.52
CA THR A 42 -0.51 -10.03 -10.87
C THR A 42 -1.63 -9.01 -11.04
N ASP A 43 -2.82 -9.45 -11.46
CA ASP A 43 -3.95 -8.57 -11.82
C ASP A 43 -4.55 -7.83 -10.60
N PRO A 44 -4.43 -6.48 -10.53
CA PRO A 44 -5.03 -5.70 -9.46
C PRO A 44 -6.56 -5.76 -9.48
N ALA A 45 -7.21 -5.99 -10.62
CA ALA A 45 -8.66 -6.15 -10.66
C ALA A 45 -9.13 -7.39 -9.87
N ARG A 46 -8.23 -8.36 -9.68
CA ARG A 46 -8.49 -9.58 -8.91
C ARG A 46 -8.02 -9.49 -7.46
N TRP A 47 -6.87 -8.85 -7.21
CA TRP A 47 -6.18 -8.95 -5.92
C TRP A 47 -6.13 -7.66 -5.11
N ALA A 48 -6.33 -6.49 -5.73
CA ALA A 48 -6.33 -5.23 -4.98
C ALA A 48 -7.57 -5.14 -4.08
N PRO A 49 -7.44 -4.55 -2.87
CA PRO A 49 -8.59 -4.20 -2.06
C PRO A 49 -9.56 -3.28 -2.79
N LEU A 50 -10.85 -3.40 -2.48
CA LEU A 50 -11.91 -2.62 -3.12
C LEU A 50 -11.84 -1.12 -2.77
N ASP A 51 -11.33 -0.78 -1.59
CA ASP A 51 -11.11 0.61 -1.18
C ASP A 51 -9.77 1.11 -1.77
N GLY A 52 -9.83 1.64 -3.00
CA GLY A 52 -8.68 2.21 -3.69
C GLY A 52 -8.18 3.56 -3.12
N GLU A 53 -8.95 4.20 -2.24
CA GLU A 53 -8.53 5.43 -1.56
C GLU A 53 -7.64 5.11 -0.35
N LEU A 54 -7.98 4.04 0.39
CA LEU A 54 -7.17 3.54 1.51
C LEU A 54 -6.01 2.65 1.04
N HIS A 55 -6.22 1.85 0.00
CA HIS A 55 -5.26 0.90 -0.55
C HIS A 55 -4.99 1.19 -2.02
N ARG A 56 -3.99 2.03 -2.31
CA ARG A 56 -3.75 2.51 -3.65
C ARG A 56 -2.90 1.53 -4.48
N PRO A 57 -3.44 0.94 -5.56
CA PRO A 57 -2.65 0.15 -6.48
C PRO A 57 -1.78 1.07 -7.35
N VAL A 58 -0.50 0.73 -7.46
CA VAL A 58 0.43 1.31 -8.44
C VAL A 58 0.83 0.21 -9.40
N VAL A 59 0.30 0.29 -10.61
CA VAL A 59 0.51 -0.72 -11.65
C VAL A 59 1.72 -0.35 -12.49
N SER A 60 2.65 -1.28 -12.62
CA SER A 60 3.85 -1.09 -13.42
C SER A 60 3.56 -1.12 -14.93
N PRO A 61 4.35 -0.38 -15.73
CA PRO A 61 4.30 -0.49 -17.19
C PRO A 61 4.51 -1.94 -17.63
N GLN A 62 3.77 -2.37 -18.65
CA GLN A 62 3.89 -3.72 -19.24
C GLN A 62 3.76 -4.87 -18.23
N ARG A 63 3.26 -4.61 -17.00
CA ARG A 63 3.12 -5.61 -15.95
C ARG A 63 4.47 -6.14 -15.43
N ASP A 64 5.52 -5.35 -15.57
CA ASP A 64 6.87 -5.64 -15.11
C ASP A 64 7.29 -4.64 -14.04
N LEU A 65 7.58 -5.10 -12.81
CA LEU A 65 7.95 -4.22 -11.71
C LEU A 65 9.29 -3.52 -11.94
N GLU A 66 10.21 -4.09 -12.73
CA GLU A 66 11.51 -3.46 -13.03
C GLU A 66 11.33 -2.16 -13.83
N GLN A 67 10.22 -2.03 -14.54
CA GLN A 67 9.87 -0.84 -15.31
C GLN A 67 9.05 0.18 -14.50
N LEU A 68 8.79 -0.08 -13.22
CA LEU A 68 8.05 0.86 -12.38
C LEU A 68 8.93 2.00 -11.90
N ASP A 69 8.65 3.19 -12.43
CA ASP A 69 9.37 4.40 -12.04
C ASP A 69 9.13 4.79 -10.57
N LEU A 70 10.21 5.14 -9.87
CA LEU A 70 10.17 5.53 -8.46
C LEU A 70 9.32 6.78 -8.21
N SER A 71 9.27 7.73 -9.15
CA SER A 71 8.47 8.94 -8.99
C SER A 71 6.97 8.63 -8.93
N ARG A 72 6.51 7.58 -9.63
CA ARG A 72 5.11 7.15 -9.59
C ARG A 72 4.74 6.58 -8.23
N VAL A 73 5.65 5.83 -7.62
CA VAL A 73 5.50 5.33 -6.25
C VAL A 73 5.53 6.49 -5.26
N TRP A 74 6.52 7.37 -5.39
CA TRP A 74 6.70 8.53 -4.52
C TRP A 74 5.50 9.49 -4.54
N LEU A 75 4.92 9.74 -5.71
CA LEU A 75 3.71 10.56 -5.87
C LEU A 75 2.54 9.94 -5.09
N ALA A 76 2.29 8.65 -5.26
CA ALA A 76 1.21 7.95 -4.55
C ALA A 76 1.40 7.99 -3.02
N VAL A 77 2.64 7.75 -2.56
CA VAL A 77 3.02 7.83 -1.14
C VAL A 77 2.78 9.24 -0.59
N SER A 78 3.31 10.25 -1.27
CA SER A 78 3.23 11.65 -0.84
C SER A 78 1.77 12.13 -0.76
N GLU A 79 0.95 11.79 -1.75
CA GLU A 79 -0.48 12.12 -1.77
C GLU A 79 -1.25 11.43 -0.64
N MET A 80 -0.95 10.16 -0.35
CA MET A 80 -1.60 9.42 0.73
C MET A 80 -1.20 9.93 2.11
N LEU A 81 0.09 10.15 2.38
CA LEU A 81 0.57 10.70 3.64
C LEU A 81 0.01 12.10 3.89
N ALA A 82 0.03 12.98 2.89
CA ALA A 82 -0.53 14.31 3.01
C ALA A 82 -2.04 14.28 3.34
N ARG A 83 -2.80 13.36 2.72
CA ARG A 83 -4.22 13.15 3.06
C ARG A 83 -4.40 12.63 4.49
N PHE A 84 -3.59 11.67 4.90
CA PHE A 84 -3.66 11.06 6.23
C PHE A 84 -3.37 12.07 7.34
N HIS A 85 -2.28 12.84 7.23
CA HIS A 85 -1.93 13.87 8.20
C HIS A 85 -2.99 14.96 8.33
N ARG A 86 -3.57 15.42 7.20
CA ARG A 86 -4.70 16.36 7.21
C ARG A 86 -5.92 15.81 7.96
N ARG A 87 -6.26 14.52 7.79
CA ARG A 87 -7.39 13.88 8.49
C ARG A 87 -7.15 13.74 9.99
N ARG A 88 -5.90 13.63 10.45
CA ARG A 88 -5.55 13.52 11.87
C ARG A 88 -5.32 14.87 12.57
N GLY A 89 -5.41 16.00 11.86
CA GLY A 89 -5.15 17.32 12.44
C GLY A 89 -3.69 17.55 12.81
N VAL A 90 -2.77 16.75 12.27
CA VAL A 90 -1.33 16.91 12.40
C VAL A 90 -0.87 17.68 11.17
N ALA A 91 -0.92 19.00 11.23
CA ALA A 91 -0.46 19.90 10.17
C ALA A 91 0.67 20.77 10.72
#